data_AF-Z9JKT1-F1
#
_entry.id   AF-Z9JKT1-F1
#
_cell.length_a   1.000
_cell.length_b   1.000
_cell.length_c   1.000
_cell.angle_alpha   90.00
_cell.angle_beta   90.00
_cell.angle_gamma   90.00
#
_symmetry.space_group_name_H-M   'P 1'
#
loop_
_entity.id
_entity.type
_entity.pdbx_description
1 polymer ?
#
loop_
_entity_poly.entity_id
_entity_poly.type
_entity_poly.pdbx_seq_one_letter_code
_entity_poly.pdbx_strand_id
1 'polypeptide(L)'
;MPIQDDSDSSQHDSGARLPIHAACLDTGGTTGHTQAAYEYLRTTSGHRVFGIKGVGGCGRPNVEKAQRKHSGRNTRKINLFAVGVDEAKLIVMRRLAIEKPGPGYAHFPTDRAPSWFAQLTAEKLRTCYVKGQPVRQWTKPDKAPNEALDCRVYAYAALKIINPHVSRYAQRLKDTAAPPPEKPPQDPVTALQHHETHSRPKRPIHPSRKRGT
;
A
#
# COMPACT_ATOMS: atom_id res chain seq x y z
N MET A 1 -29.04 7.07 4.15
CA MET A 1 -27.86 6.82 4.99
C MET A 1 -26.85 6.10 4.12
N PRO A 2 -25.80 6.76 3.61
CA PRO A 2 -24.77 6.05 2.86
C PRO A 2 -24.01 5.16 3.86
N ILE A 3 -23.90 3.88 3.54
CA ILE A 3 -23.04 2.94 4.25
C ILE A 3 -21.62 3.47 4.06
N GLN A 4 -21.01 3.99 5.13
CA GLN A 4 -19.59 4.28 5.14
C GLN A 4 -18.88 2.93 5.12
N ASP A 5 -18.38 2.55 3.94
CA ASP A 5 -17.52 1.40 3.77
C ASP A 5 -16.21 1.69 4.52
N ASP A 6 -16.11 1.23 5.77
CA ASP A 6 -14.93 1.38 6.62
C ASP A 6 -13.72 0.52 6.13
N SER A 7 -13.81 -0.08 4.93
CA SER A 7 -12.80 -0.98 4.35
C SER A 7 -11.44 -0.33 4.05
N ASP A 8 -11.39 0.99 4.00
CA ASP A 8 -10.25 1.74 3.44
C ASP A 8 -9.27 2.26 4.51
N SER A 9 -9.56 2.02 5.80
CA SER A 9 -8.71 2.47 6.89
C SER A 9 -8.71 1.51 8.08
N SER A 10 -7.57 1.41 8.77
CA SER A 10 -7.44 0.66 10.03
C SER A 10 -7.14 1.61 11.19
N GLN A 11 -7.72 1.35 12.36
CA GLN A 11 -7.43 2.14 13.56
C GLN A 11 -6.07 1.73 14.14
N HIS A 12 -5.21 2.71 14.38
CA HIS A 12 -3.96 2.56 15.13
C HIS A 12 -4.24 2.69 16.63
N ASP A 13 -3.40 2.07 17.46
CA ASP A 13 -3.51 2.11 18.93
C ASP A 13 -3.52 3.55 19.49
N SER A 14 -2.87 4.49 18.79
CA SER A 14 -2.90 5.92 19.11
C SER A 14 -4.23 6.62 18.76
N GLY A 15 -5.26 5.90 18.32
CA GLY A 15 -6.54 6.43 17.86
C GLY A 15 -6.55 6.97 16.42
N ALA A 16 -5.38 7.07 15.77
CA ALA A 16 -5.27 7.55 14.39
C ALA A 16 -5.87 6.55 13.39
N ARG A 17 -6.61 7.03 12.39
CA ARG A 17 -7.04 6.21 11.25
C ARG A 17 -5.94 6.15 10.19
N LEU A 18 -5.45 4.95 9.91
CA LEU A 18 -4.41 4.68 8.91
C LEU A 18 -5.07 4.22 7.60
N PRO A 19 -5.03 5.01 6.51
CA PRO A 19 -5.57 4.59 5.23
C PRO A 19 -4.68 3.53 4.57
N ILE A 20 -5.27 2.73 3.67
CA ILE A 20 -4.49 1.87 2.78
C ILE A 20 -3.64 2.74 1.85
N HIS A 21 -2.32 2.71 2.04
CA HIS A 21 -1.41 3.60 1.31
C HIS A 21 -0.98 3.07 -0.06
N ALA A 22 -0.99 1.75 -0.23
CA ALA A 22 -0.66 1.05 -1.46
C ALA A 22 -1.13 -0.39 -1.39
N ALA A 23 -1.39 -0.98 -2.56
CA ALA A 23 -1.75 -2.39 -2.69
C ALA A 23 -1.03 -3.01 -3.89
N CYS A 24 -0.88 -4.33 -3.86
CA CYS A 24 -0.40 -5.10 -4.99
C CYS A 24 -1.55 -5.96 -5.54
N LEU A 25 -1.68 -5.99 -6.86
CA LEU A 25 -2.59 -6.88 -7.58
C LEU A 25 -1.77 -7.96 -8.24
N ASP A 26 -1.98 -9.21 -7.84
CA ASP A 26 -1.35 -10.35 -8.52
C ASP A 26 -1.98 -10.54 -9.90
N THR A 27 -1.12 -10.60 -10.89
CA THR A 27 -1.51 -10.79 -12.29
C THR A 27 -1.33 -12.23 -12.75
N GLY A 28 -0.75 -13.08 -11.88
CA GLY A 28 -0.68 -14.54 -12.04
C GLY A 28 -2.06 -15.20 -11.88
N GLY A 29 -2.27 -16.32 -12.57
CA GLY A 29 -3.51 -17.10 -12.52
C GLY A 29 -3.77 -17.90 -13.79
N THR A 30 -4.91 -18.61 -13.84
CA THR A 30 -5.38 -19.36 -15.02
C THR A 30 -5.75 -18.42 -16.18
N THR A 31 -5.75 -18.95 -17.40
CA THR A 31 -6.08 -18.26 -18.65
C THR A 31 -7.35 -17.40 -18.51
N GLY A 32 -7.23 -16.08 -18.64
CA GLY A 32 -8.33 -15.10 -18.54
C GLY A 32 -8.16 -14.07 -17.42
N HIS A 33 -7.68 -14.47 -16.23
CA HIS A 33 -7.57 -13.56 -15.08
C HIS A 33 -6.52 -12.46 -15.26
N THR A 34 -5.45 -12.74 -16.00
CA THR A 34 -4.38 -11.78 -16.28
C THR A 34 -4.87 -10.57 -17.08
N GLN A 35 -5.77 -10.78 -18.04
CA GLN A 35 -6.28 -9.68 -18.86
C GLN A 35 -7.18 -8.74 -18.04
N ALA A 36 -8.09 -9.30 -17.24
CA ALA A 36 -8.94 -8.54 -16.33
C ALA A 36 -8.12 -7.75 -15.31
N ALA A 37 -7.07 -8.37 -14.74
CA ALA A 37 -6.15 -7.68 -13.83
C ALA A 37 -5.45 -6.50 -14.51
N TYR A 38 -5.03 -6.66 -15.77
CA TYR A 38 -4.42 -5.58 -16.54
C TYR A 38 -5.41 -4.46 -16.87
N GLU A 39 -6.67 -4.78 -17.14
CA GLU A 39 -7.72 -3.79 -17.37
C GLU A 39 -8.02 -2.97 -16.11
N TYR A 40 -8.13 -3.64 -14.96
CA TYR A 40 -8.31 -2.97 -13.67
C TYR A 40 -7.10 -2.09 -13.29
N LEU A 41 -5.88 -2.54 -13.55
CA LEU A 41 -4.68 -1.72 -13.32
C LEU A 41 -4.64 -0.45 -14.17
N ARG A 42 -5.34 -0.42 -15.31
CA ARG A 42 -5.44 0.80 -16.13
C ARG A 42 -6.39 1.82 -15.53
N THR A 43 -7.50 1.39 -14.92
CA THR A 43 -8.48 2.30 -14.30
C THR A 43 -7.96 2.86 -12.97
N THR A 44 -7.06 2.16 -12.30
CA THR A 44 -6.47 2.57 -11.00
C THR A 44 -5.19 3.39 -11.11
N SER A 45 -4.86 3.88 -12.32
CA SER A 45 -3.68 4.72 -12.57
C SER A 45 -3.72 6.01 -11.74
N GLY A 46 -3.01 6.03 -10.61
CA GLY A 46 -3.00 7.12 -9.63
C GLY A 46 -3.23 6.67 -8.19
N HIS A 47 -3.84 5.50 -7.97
CA HIS A 47 -4.25 4.99 -6.66
C HIS A 47 -3.23 4.08 -5.96
N ARG A 48 -1.95 4.11 -6.37
CA ARG A 48 -0.86 3.27 -5.80
C ARG A 48 -1.22 1.78 -5.69
N VAL A 49 -1.98 1.29 -6.68
CA VAL A 49 -2.21 -0.14 -6.91
C VAL A 49 -1.20 -0.61 -7.95
N PHE A 50 -0.36 -1.57 -7.57
CA PHE A 50 0.75 -2.04 -8.39
C PHE A 50 0.49 -3.45 -8.91
N GLY A 51 0.59 -3.63 -10.22
CA GLY A 51 0.58 -4.98 -10.79
C GLY A 51 1.86 -5.71 -10.39
N ILE A 52 1.72 -6.94 -9.91
CA ILE A 52 2.86 -7.78 -9.57
C ILE A 52 2.79 -9.14 -10.26
N LYS A 53 3.96 -9.78 -10.34
CA LYS A 53 4.10 -11.19 -10.70
C LYS A 53 5.09 -11.84 -9.75
N GLY A 54 4.67 -12.89 -9.06
CA GLY A 54 5.56 -13.71 -8.24
C GLY A 54 6.60 -14.43 -9.09
N VAL A 55 7.86 -14.37 -8.66
CA VAL A 55 8.97 -15.10 -9.26
C VAL A 55 9.69 -15.86 -8.14
N GLY A 56 9.67 -17.18 -8.23
CA GLY A 56 10.39 -18.06 -7.29
C GLY A 56 11.91 -18.03 -7.53
N GLY A 57 12.67 -18.62 -6.62
CA GLY A 57 14.13 -18.71 -6.66
C GLY A 57 14.80 -17.90 -5.53
N CYS A 58 15.68 -18.56 -4.79
CA CYS A 58 16.48 -17.97 -3.73
C CYS A 58 17.44 -16.89 -4.27
N GLY A 59 17.73 -15.88 -3.45
CA GLY A 59 18.69 -14.82 -3.76
C GLY A 59 18.17 -13.74 -4.73
N ARG A 60 16.90 -13.79 -5.13
CA ARG A 60 16.29 -12.73 -5.94
C ARG A 60 15.98 -11.48 -5.10
N PRO A 61 16.04 -10.27 -5.68
CA PRO A 61 15.53 -9.09 -5.01
C PRO A 61 14.05 -9.26 -4.62
N ASN A 62 13.66 -8.73 -3.45
CA ASN A 62 12.26 -8.77 -3.02
C ASN A 62 11.31 -8.14 -4.04
N VAL A 63 11.75 -7.05 -4.67
CA VAL A 63 11.04 -6.38 -5.76
C VAL A 63 12.06 -5.91 -6.78
N GLU A 64 11.86 -6.29 -8.04
CA GLU A 64 12.67 -5.81 -9.17
C GLU A 64 12.09 -4.51 -9.76
N LYS A 65 12.87 -3.84 -10.63
CA LYS A 65 12.40 -2.64 -11.34
C LYS A 65 11.16 -2.96 -12.17
N ALA A 66 10.20 -2.04 -12.19
CA ALA A 66 8.98 -2.16 -12.96
C ALA A 66 9.27 -2.37 -14.44
N GLN A 67 8.64 -3.39 -15.02
CA GLN A 67 8.63 -3.63 -16.45
C GLN A 67 7.34 -3.03 -17.03
N ARG A 68 7.48 -2.22 -18.09
CA ARG A 68 6.31 -1.68 -18.78
C ARG A 68 5.74 -2.76 -19.70
N LYS A 69 4.52 -3.22 -19.40
CA LYS A 69 3.83 -4.24 -20.19
C LYS A 69 2.66 -3.61 -20.95
N HIS A 70 2.39 -4.18 -22.12
CA HIS A 70 1.18 -3.91 -22.91
C HIS A 70 0.42 -5.22 -23.09
N SER A 71 -0.89 -5.13 -23.25
CA SER A 71 -1.71 -6.23 -23.76
C SER A 71 -2.56 -5.64 -24.87
N GLY A 72 -2.25 -6.01 -26.12
CA GLY A 72 -2.80 -5.39 -27.32
C GLY A 72 -1.89 -4.29 -27.93
N ARG A 73 -2.17 -3.95 -29.20
CA ARG A 73 -1.30 -3.13 -30.06
C ARG A 73 -1.38 -1.61 -29.77
N ASN A 74 -2.44 -1.15 -29.09
CA ASN A 74 -2.72 0.28 -28.89
C ASN A 74 -3.20 0.64 -27.46
N THR A 75 -2.87 -0.18 -26.46
CA THR A 75 -3.32 0.03 -25.07
C THR A 75 -2.27 0.75 -24.22
N ARG A 76 -2.75 1.51 -23.22
CA ARG A 76 -1.88 2.14 -22.22
C ARG A 76 -1.04 1.08 -21.51
N LYS A 77 0.26 1.36 -21.38
CA LYS A 77 1.24 0.49 -20.72
C LYS A 77 0.99 0.49 -19.22
N ILE A 78 0.99 -0.70 -18.61
CA ILE A 78 0.95 -0.89 -17.15
C ILE A 78 2.36 -1.13 -16.61
N ASN A 79 2.60 -0.77 -15.36
CA ASN A 79 3.82 -1.13 -14.64
C ASN A 79 3.60 -2.47 -13.93
N LEU A 80 4.44 -3.45 -14.28
CA LEU A 80 4.42 -4.78 -13.66
C LEU A 80 5.73 -5.01 -12.91
N PHE A 81 5.65 -5.32 -11.62
CA PHE A 81 6.82 -5.59 -10.77
C PHE A 81 7.00 -7.10 -10.58
N ALA A 82 8.22 -7.59 -10.77
CA ALA A 82 8.57 -8.95 -10.38
C ALA A 82 8.87 -8.98 -8.88
N VAL A 83 8.24 -9.90 -8.15
CA VAL A 83 8.40 -10.07 -6.70
C VAL A 83 9.12 -11.38 -6.44
N GLY A 84 10.30 -11.30 -5.81
CA GLY A 84 11.04 -12.47 -5.34
C GLY A 84 10.34 -13.11 -4.15
N VAL A 85 9.43 -14.04 -4.41
CA VAL A 85 8.52 -14.57 -3.37
C VAL A 85 9.24 -15.35 -2.28
N ASP A 86 10.32 -16.06 -2.62
CA ASP A 86 11.05 -16.88 -1.66
C ASP A 86 11.75 -16.03 -0.59
N GLU A 87 12.39 -14.93 -1.00
CA GLU A 87 13.05 -13.99 -0.08
C GLU A 87 12.03 -13.16 0.71
N ALA A 88 10.92 -12.78 0.08
CA ALA A 88 9.84 -12.07 0.77
C ALA A 88 9.20 -12.94 1.86
N LYS A 89 8.94 -14.23 1.58
CA LYS A 89 8.47 -15.21 2.56
C LYS A 89 9.47 -15.39 3.69
N LEU A 90 10.77 -15.44 3.40
CA LEU A 90 11.81 -15.52 4.42
C LEU A 90 11.77 -14.33 5.39
N ILE A 91 11.63 -13.11 4.86
CA ILE A 91 11.54 -11.90 5.68
C ILE A 91 10.26 -11.89 6.52
N VAL A 92 9.12 -12.26 5.92
CA VAL A 92 7.85 -12.37 6.65
C VAL A 92 7.99 -13.37 7.79
N MET A 93 8.46 -14.59 7.54
CA MET A 93 8.64 -15.61 8.58
C MET A 93 9.60 -15.17 9.69
N ARG A 94 10.70 -14.49 9.35
CA ARG A 94 11.62 -13.91 10.36
C ARG A 94 10.94 -12.88 11.25
N ARG A 95 10.03 -12.06 10.69
CA ARG A 95 9.26 -11.06 11.46
C ARG A 95 8.19 -11.71 12.33
N LEU A 96 7.56 -12.78 11.85
CA LEU A 96 6.59 -13.55 12.63
C LEU A 96 7.21 -14.22 13.86
N ALA A 97 8.51 -14.53 13.81
CA ALA A 97 9.25 -15.11 14.93
C ALA A 97 9.64 -14.08 16.02
N ILE A 98 9.35 -12.79 15.84
CA ILE A 98 9.63 -11.77 16.85
C ILE A 98 8.47 -11.75 17.85
N GLU A 99 8.74 -12.16 19.08
CA GLU A 99 7.70 -12.32 20.12
C GLU A 99 7.39 -11.04 20.90
N LYS A 100 8.36 -10.12 21.00
CA LYS A 100 8.23 -8.89 21.79
C LYS A 100 8.00 -7.68 20.90
N PRO A 101 7.15 -6.73 21.29
CA PRO A 101 6.96 -5.47 20.56
C PRO A 101 8.28 -4.75 20.32
N GLY A 102 8.49 -4.31 19.07
CA GLY A 102 9.73 -3.67 18.64
C GLY A 102 9.87 -3.63 17.12
N PRO A 103 11.03 -3.18 16.60
CA PRO A 103 11.27 -3.11 15.16
C PRO A 103 11.05 -4.45 14.46
N GLY A 104 10.14 -4.47 13.50
CA GLY A 104 9.83 -5.68 12.73
C GLY A 104 8.78 -6.61 13.35
N TYR A 105 8.31 -6.33 14.57
CA TYR A 105 7.20 -7.06 15.19
C TYR A 105 5.94 -6.98 14.32
N ALA A 106 5.24 -8.11 14.18
CA ALA A 106 4.07 -8.22 13.33
C ALA A 106 2.79 -7.93 14.14
N HIS A 107 2.11 -6.83 13.81
CA HIS A 107 0.81 -6.49 14.38
C HIS A 107 -0.33 -7.12 13.56
N PHE A 108 -1.35 -7.61 14.27
CA PHE A 108 -2.53 -8.23 13.68
C PHE A 108 -3.80 -7.65 14.31
N PRO A 109 -4.90 -7.52 13.54
CA PRO A 109 -6.22 -7.28 14.10
C PRO A 109 -6.60 -8.40 15.08
N THR A 110 -7.28 -8.02 16.16
CA THR A 110 -7.67 -8.94 17.25
C THR A 110 -8.80 -9.90 16.86
N ASP A 111 -9.51 -9.63 15.76
CA ASP A 111 -10.67 -10.37 15.27
C ASP A 111 -10.31 -11.46 14.24
N ARG A 112 -9.02 -11.68 13.96
CA ARG A 112 -8.59 -12.72 13.01
C ARG A 112 -8.88 -14.12 13.53
N ALA A 113 -9.57 -14.91 12.72
CA ALA A 113 -9.83 -16.31 13.02
C ALA A 113 -8.53 -17.14 13.06
N PRO A 114 -8.43 -18.20 13.90
CA PRO A 114 -7.27 -19.10 13.94
C PRO A 114 -6.89 -19.71 12.57
N SER A 115 -7.88 -19.97 11.71
CA SER A 115 -7.68 -20.48 10.35
C SER A 115 -6.83 -19.54 9.48
N TRP A 116 -6.94 -18.22 9.69
CA TRP A 116 -6.13 -17.23 9.00
C TRP A 116 -4.66 -17.33 9.37
N PHE A 117 -4.36 -17.56 10.66
CA PHE A 117 -2.99 -17.78 11.13
C PHE A 117 -2.42 -19.10 10.62
N ALA A 118 -3.25 -20.16 10.53
CA ALA A 118 -2.85 -21.42 9.93
C ALA A 118 -2.42 -21.25 8.46
N GLN A 119 -3.15 -20.44 7.68
CA GLN A 119 -2.77 -20.09 6.30
C GLN A 119 -1.49 -19.25 6.25
N LEU A 120 -1.32 -18.29 7.15
CA LEU A 120 -0.15 -17.42 7.23
C LEU A 120 1.14 -18.22 7.45
N THR A 121 1.06 -19.34 8.17
CA THR A 121 2.19 -20.22 8.49
C THR A 121 2.15 -21.56 7.73
N ALA A 122 1.32 -21.68 6.69
CA ALA A 122 1.08 -22.96 6.00
C ALA A 122 2.33 -23.49 5.29
N GLU A 123 3.18 -22.59 4.78
CA GLU A 123 4.40 -22.95 4.07
C GLU A 123 5.60 -23.09 5.00
N LYS A 124 6.44 -24.09 4.74
CA LYS A 124 7.71 -24.33 5.42
C LYS A 124 8.84 -24.41 4.42
N LEU A 125 9.96 -23.78 4.77
CA LEU A 125 11.17 -23.84 3.99
C LEU A 125 11.90 -25.16 4.27
N ARG A 126 12.09 -25.98 3.23
CA ARG A 126 12.81 -27.25 3.31
C ARG A 126 14.00 -27.25 2.35
N THR A 127 15.04 -28.00 2.70
CA THR A 127 16.12 -28.32 1.77
C THR A 127 15.73 -29.58 1.00
N CYS A 128 15.56 -29.44 -0.30
CA CYS A 128 15.31 -30.53 -1.25
C CYS A 128 16.57 -30.76 -2.09
N TYR A 129 16.71 -31.92 -2.71
CA TYR A 129 17.82 -32.18 -3.64
C TYR A 129 17.30 -32.22 -5.07
N VAL A 130 17.83 -31.35 -5.93
CA VAL A 130 17.52 -31.33 -7.37
C VAL A 130 18.80 -31.63 -8.12
N LYS A 131 18.82 -32.74 -8.86
CA LYS A 131 20.03 -33.22 -9.58
C LYS A 131 21.26 -33.32 -8.66
N GLY A 132 21.05 -33.82 -7.43
CA GLY A 132 22.12 -33.99 -6.43
C GLY A 132 22.57 -32.70 -5.73
N GLN A 133 22.02 -31.54 -6.07
CA GLN A 133 22.37 -30.26 -5.42
C GLN A 133 21.30 -29.86 -4.38
N PRO A 134 21.68 -29.41 -3.17
CA PRO A 134 20.74 -28.94 -2.18
C PRO A 134 20.12 -27.60 -2.61
N VAL A 135 18.80 -27.54 -2.66
CA VAL A 135 18.00 -26.38 -3.03
C VAL A 135 16.98 -26.11 -1.92
N ARG A 136 16.91 -24.87 -1.45
CA ARG A 136 15.88 -24.42 -0.50
C ARG A 136 14.58 -24.17 -1.26
N GLN A 137 13.51 -24.82 -0.85
CA GLN A 137 12.20 -24.70 -1.47
C GLN A 137 11.10 -24.55 -0.41
N TRP A 138 10.19 -23.60 -0.63
CA TRP A 138 8.97 -23.47 0.17
C TRP A 138 7.98 -24.57 -0.21
N THR A 139 7.48 -25.28 0.80
CA THR A 139 6.55 -26.40 0.64
C THR A 139 5.36 -26.20 1.56
N LYS A 140 4.15 -26.48 1.09
CA LYS A 140 2.93 -26.52 1.91
C LYS A 140 2.33 -27.93 1.94
N PRO A 141 1.57 -28.29 2.99
CA PRO A 141 0.76 -29.50 2.97
C PRO A 141 -0.20 -29.52 1.78
N ASP A 142 -0.53 -30.70 1.30
CA ASP A 142 -1.47 -30.85 0.19
C ASP A 142 -2.82 -30.22 0.54
N LYS A 143 -3.41 -29.51 -0.44
CA LYS A 143 -4.69 -28.76 -0.31
C LYS A 143 -4.74 -27.70 0.79
N ALA A 144 -3.65 -27.38 1.47
CA ALA A 144 -3.64 -26.32 2.46
C ALA A 144 -3.78 -24.93 1.79
N PRO A 145 -4.74 -24.10 2.22
CA PRO A 145 -4.80 -22.69 1.82
C PRO A 145 -3.58 -21.92 2.37
N ASN A 146 -3.10 -20.94 1.62
CA ASN A 146 -1.92 -20.12 1.95
C ASN A 146 -2.11 -18.64 1.57
N GLU A 147 -3.33 -18.23 1.27
CA GLU A 147 -3.68 -16.90 0.76
C GLU A 147 -3.27 -15.81 1.76
N ALA A 148 -3.40 -16.06 3.07
CA ALA A 148 -2.94 -15.12 4.10
C ALA A 148 -1.44 -14.82 4.02
N LEU A 149 -0.60 -15.83 3.74
CA LEU A 149 0.84 -15.64 3.56
C LEU A 149 1.14 -14.84 2.29
N ASP A 150 0.52 -15.21 1.18
CA ASP A 150 0.73 -14.54 -0.10
C ASP A 150 0.25 -13.07 -0.03
N CYS A 151 -0.89 -12.79 0.60
CA CYS A 151 -1.35 -11.43 0.88
C CYS A 151 -0.34 -10.63 1.71
N ARG A 152 0.26 -11.24 2.76
CA ARG A 152 1.27 -10.57 3.59
C ARG A 152 2.56 -10.30 2.82
N VAL A 153 2.99 -11.24 1.98
CA VAL A 153 4.12 -11.09 1.06
C VAL A 153 3.89 -9.92 0.09
N TYR A 154 2.69 -9.80 -0.45
CA TYR A 154 2.33 -8.74 -1.39
C TYR A 154 2.18 -7.38 -0.71
N ALA A 155 1.67 -7.32 0.52
CA ALA A 155 1.71 -6.10 1.32
C ALA A 155 3.15 -5.65 1.61
N TYR A 156 4.06 -6.60 1.87
CA TYR A 156 5.48 -6.29 2.02
C TYR A 156 6.11 -5.82 0.70
N ALA A 157 5.76 -6.43 -0.43
CA ALA A 157 6.19 -5.97 -1.75
C ALA A 157 5.70 -4.53 -2.03
N ALA A 158 4.43 -4.22 -1.75
CA ALA A 158 3.88 -2.88 -1.87
C ALA A 158 4.71 -1.88 -1.06
N LEU A 159 4.99 -2.17 0.22
CA LEU A 159 5.84 -1.35 1.09
C LEU A 159 7.23 -1.11 0.48
N LYS A 160 7.84 -2.11 -0.17
CA LYS A 160 9.14 -1.98 -0.83
C LYS A 160 9.05 -1.15 -2.12
N ILE A 161 7.96 -1.23 -2.87
CA ILE A 161 7.72 -0.42 -4.07
C ILE A 161 7.59 1.06 -3.72
N ILE A 162 6.76 1.39 -2.73
CA ILE A 162 6.54 2.79 -2.32
C ILE A 162 7.70 3.38 -1.52
N ASN A 163 8.50 2.53 -0.86
CA ASN A 163 9.66 2.89 -0.05
C ASN A 163 9.49 4.19 0.76
N PRO A 164 8.51 4.24 1.69
CA PRO A 164 8.15 5.46 2.38
C PRO A 164 9.22 5.86 3.40
N HIS A 165 9.33 7.16 3.66
CA HIS A 165 10.10 7.68 4.80
C HIS A 165 9.36 7.40 6.10
N VAL A 166 9.51 6.19 6.65
CA VAL A 166 8.77 5.70 7.83
C VAL A 166 8.85 6.67 9.01
N SER A 167 10.01 7.29 9.25
CA SER A 167 10.20 8.26 10.34
C SER A 167 9.26 9.46 10.25
N ARG A 168 8.96 9.94 9.03
CA ARG A 168 8.00 11.05 8.83
C ARG A 168 6.57 10.61 9.14
N TYR A 169 6.21 9.37 8.79
CA TYR A 169 4.89 8.82 9.14
C TYR A 169 4.74 8.62 10.65
N ALA A 170 5.80 8.14 11.31
CA ALA A 170 5.82 8.00 12.76
C ALA A 170 5.69 9.35 13.49
N GLN A 171 6.35 10.41 12.99
CA GLN A 171 6.18 11.77 13.53
C GLN A 171 4.74 12.25 13.39
N ARG A 172 4.15 12.15 12.20
CA ARG A 172 2.74 12.53 11.98
C ARG A 172 1.76 11.79 12.89
N LEU A 173 2.01 10.50 13.15
CA LEU A 173 1.19 9.72 14.08
C LEU A 173 1.26 10.24 15.51
N LYS A 174 2.44 10.70 15.95
CA LYS A 174 2.60 11.34 17.27
C LYS A 174 1.88 12.68 17.32
N ASP A 175 1.97 13.48 16.25
CA ASP A 175 1.32 14.79 16.17
C ASP A 175 -0.21 14.66 16.21
N THR A 176 -0.79 13.67 15.52
CA THR A 176 -2.24 13.39 15.55
C THR A 176 -2.71 12.84 16.90
N ALA A 177 -1.83 12.20 17.67
CA ALA A 177 -2.12 11.69 19.01
C ALA A 177 -1.97 12.75 20.11
N ALA A 178 -1.37 13.90 19.81
CA ALA A 178 -1.27 15.01 20.76
C ALA A 178 -2.63 15.72 20.87
N PRO A 179 -3.12 16.03 22.10
CA PRO A 179 -4.32 16.83 22.25
C PRO A 179 -4.12 18.20 21.57
N PRO A 180 -5.17 18.81 21.00
CA PRO A 180 -5.06 20.14 20.42
C PRO A 180 -4.45 21.10 21.44
N PRO A 181 -3.53 22.00 21.04
CA PRO A 181 -3.04 23.02 21.96
C PRO A 181 -4.24 23.79 22.50
N GLU A 182 -4.35 23.82 23.83
CA GLU A 182 -5.39 24.56 24.54
C GLU A 182 -5.30 26.01 24.07
N LYS A 183 -6.32 26.49 23.36
CA LYS A 183 -6.36 27.88 22.91
C LYS A 183 -6.25 28.75 24.16
N PRO A 184 -5.30 29.71 24.25
CA PRO A 184 -5.30 30.65 25.35
C PRO A 184 -6.67 31.35 25.39
N PRO A 185 -7.19 31.67 26.59
CA PRO A 185 -8.48 32.33 26.74
C PRO A 185 -8.52 33.57 25.85
N GLN A 186 -9.47 33.60 24.91
CA GLN A 186 -9.72 34.82 24.16
C GLN A 186 -10.45 35.75 25.10
N ASP A 187 -9.76 36.77 25.60
CA ASP A 187 -10.39 37.88 26.30
C ASP A 187 -11.48 38.47 25.38
N PRO A 188 -12.68 38.78 25.91
CA PRO A 188 -13.75 39.37 25.12
C PRO A 188 -13.37 40.81 24.78
N VAL A 189 -12.68 41.02 23.66
CA VAL A 189 -12.54 42.35 23.06
C VAL A 189 -13.90 42.77 22.50
N THR A 190 -14.51 43.68 23.26
CA THR A 190 -15.68 44.50 23.00
C THR A 190 -15.92 44.75 21.51
N ALA A 191 -17.09 44.30 21.04
CA ALA A 191 -17.69 44.77 19.81
C ALA A 191 -18.00 46.28 19.94
N LEU A 192 -17.23 47.12 19.25
CA LEU A 192 -17.69 48.45 18.86
C LEU A 192 -17.48 48.64 17.36
N GLN A 193 -18.60 48.97 16.73
CA GLN A 193 -18.84 49.17 15.31
C GLN A 193 -17.97 50.31 14.77
N HIS A 194 -17.47 50.17 13.53
CA HIS A 194 -17.54 51.25 12.55
C HIS A 194 -17.62 50.66 11.15
N HIS A 195 -18.74 50.96 10.51
CA HIS A 195 -19.01 50.79 9.10
C HIS A 195 -18.38 51.97 8.37
N GLU A 196 -17.37 51.75 7.53
CA GLU A 196 -17.06 52.73 6.47
C GLU A 196 -16.82 51.99 5.16
N THR A 197 -17.78 52.17 4.27
CA THR A 197 -17.78 51.70 2.89
C THR A 197 -16.68 52.42 2.11
N HIS A 198 -15.63 51.70 1.70
CA HIS A 198 -14.71 52.18 0.68
C HIS A 198 -14.89 51.38 -0.62
N SER A 199 -15.50 52.07 -1.59
CA SER A 199 -15.71 51.66 -2.98
C SER A 199 -14.37 51.36 -3.68
N ARG A 200 -14.28 50.23 -4.37
CA ARG A 200 -13.10 49.81 -5.13
C ARG A 200 -13.26 50.20 -6.60
N PRO A 201 -12.32 50.94 -7.22
CA PRO A 201 -12.44 51.33 -8.63
C PRO A 201 -12.20 50.15 -9.58
N LYS A 202 -12.98 50.11 -10.67
CA LYS A 202 -12.92 49.10 -11.76
C LYS A 202 -11.55 49.12 -12.45
N ARG A 203 -10.97 47.93 -12.71
CA ARG A 203 -9.77 47.76 -13.56
C ARG A 203 -10.10 48.03 -15.04
N PRO A 204 -9.20 48.68 -15.81
CA PRO A 204 -9.38 48.83 -17.25
C PRO A 204 -9.13 47.52 -18.01
N ILE A 205 -9.97 47.27 -19.01
CA ILE A 205 -9.94 46.12 -19.93
C ILE A 205 -8.88 46.37 -21.01
N HIS A 206 -7.96 45.43 -21.21
CA HIS A 206 -7.00 45.46 -22.34
C HIS A 206 -7.63 44.85 -23.60
N PRO A 207 -7.52 45.49 -24.78
CA PRO A 207 -8.10 44.95 -26.02
C PRO A 207 -7.29 43.78 -26.59
N SER A 208 -7.99 42.76 -27.09
CA SER A 208 -7.42 41.55 -27.68
C SER A 208 -6.75 41.82 -29.03
N ARG A 209 -5.52 41.35 -29.23
CA ARG A 209 -4.80 41.40 -30.51
C ARG A 209 -5.36 40.34 -31.46
N LYS A 210 -5.99 40.77 -32.57
CA LYS A 210 -6.42 39.89 -33.67
C LYS A 210 -5.21 39.35 -34.45
N ARG A 211 -5.32 38.09 -34.90
CA ARG A 211 -4.45 37.42 -35.87
C ARG A 211 -4.89 37.79 -37.30
N GLY A 212 -3.93 37.93 -38.21
CA GLY A 212 -4.15 37.94 -39.65
C GLY A 212 -2.89 38.31 -40.41
N THR A 213 -2.17 37.31 -40.94
CA THR A 213 -2.13 36.91 -42.36
C THR A 213 -1.50 35.52 -42.43
#